data_AF-A0A524DJA9-F1
#
_entry.id   AF-A0A524DJA9-F1
#
_cell.length_a   1.000
_cell.length_b   1.000
_cell.length_c   1.000
_cell.angle_alpha   90.00
_cell.angle_beta   90.00
_cell.angle_gamma   90.00
#
_symmetry.space_group_name_H-M   'P 1'
#
loop_
_entity.id
_entity.type
_entity.pdbx_description
1 polymer ?
#
loop_
_entity_poly.entity_id
_entity_poly.type
_entity_poly.pdbx_seq_one_letter_code
_entity_poly.pdbx_strand_id
1 'polypeptide(L)'
;MCSQEDNFDYYDMILNFYKSSHYQDFSEKDIEIWKNQMVIFLMRHLEQTHEKTRIKNALILLLSLFENDPIDIYHNHGKTSKELSLKEKKQIVTILGQECA
;
A
#
# COMPACT_ATOMS: atom_id res chain seq x y z
N MET A 1 18.60 -5.74 34.75
CA MET A 1 17.89 -6.71 33.87
C MET A 1 16.41 -6.37 33.88
N CYS A 2 15.71 -6.73 32.79
CA CYS A 2 14.35 -6.35 32.39
C CYS A 2 14.25 -5.05 31.58
N SER A 3 14.79 -5.09 30.35
CA SER A 3 14.24 -4.29 29.26
C SER A 3 12.82 -4.80 29.00
N GLN A 4 11.80 -4.03 29.38
CA GLN A 4 10.44 -4.26 28.92
C GLN A 4 10.40 -3.81 27.46
N GLU A 5 10.82 -4.68 26.55
CA GLU A 5 10.46 -4.57 25.14
C GLU A 5 8.96 -4.89 25.06
N ASP A 6 8.14 -3.87 25.28
CA ASP A 6 6.73 -3.92 24.91
C ASP A 6 6.69 -4.28 23.42
N ASN A 7 6.35 -5.54 23.19
CA ASN A 7 6.40 -6.22 21.91
C ASN A 7 5.22 -5.71 21.07
N PHE A 8 5.31 -4.47 20.60
CA PHE A 8 4.25 -3.82 19.84
C PHE A 8 4.16 -4.52 18.48
N ASP A 9 3.21 -5.45 18.36
CA ASP A 9 3.11 -6.27 17.16
C ASP A 9 2.36 -5.50 16.05
N TYR A 10 3.16 -4.82 15.23
CA TYR A 10 2.68 -4.08 14.06
C TYR A 10 1.87 -4.98 13.11
N TYR A 11 2.19 -6.28 13.03
CA TYR A 11 1.44 -7.22 12.20
C TYR A 11 0.06 -7.45 12.78
N ASP A 12 -0.05 -7.66 14.09
CA ASP A 12 -1.35 -7.86 14.73
C ASP A 12 -2.24 -6.62 14.59
N MET A 13 -1.68 -5.41 14.71
CA MET A 13 -2.45 -4.18 14.49
C MET A 13 -3.01 -4.11 13.06
N ILE A 14 -2.19 -4.42 12.06
CA ILE A 14 -2.61 -4.45 10.65
C ILE A 14 -3.66 -5.55 10.44
N LEU A 15 -3.36 -6.78 10.85
CA LEU A 15 -4.24 -7.92 10.66
C LEU A 15 -5.56 -7.77 11.39
N ASN A 16 -5.58 -7.18 12.59
CA ASN A 16 -6.80 -6.95 13.35
C ASN A 16 -7.70 -5.92 12.69
N PHE A 17 -7.14 -4.88 12.06
CA PHE A 17 -7.93 -3.93 11.27
C PHE A 17 -8.69 -4.66 10.16
N TYR A 18 -8.00 -5.50 9.38
CA TYR A 18 -8.58 -6.26 8.26
C TYR A 18 -9.50 -7.41 8.69
N LYS A 19 -9.23 -8.05 9.83
CA LYS A 19 -10.08 -9.13 10.38
C LYS A 19 -11.27 -8.61 11.16
N SER A 20 -11.29 -7.33 11.52
CA SER A 20 -12.40 -6.75 12.28
C SER A 20 -13.69 -6.88 11.47
N SER A 21 -14.77 -7.31 12.12
CA SER A 21 -16.10 -7.39 11.51
C SER A 21 -16.56 -6.05 10.94
N HIS A 22 -15.99 -4.95 11.45
CA HIS A 22 -16.28 -3.59 11.02
C HIS A 22 -15.49 -3.12 9.81
N TYR A 23 -14.48 -3.86 9.33
CA TYR A 23 -13.72 -3.49 8.13
C TYR A 23 -14.66 -3.24 6.93
N GLN A 24 -15.70 -4.08 6.81
CA GLN A 24 -16.70 -3.97 5.75
C GLN A 24 -17.64 -2.76 5.90
N ASP A 25 -17.67 -2.15 7.08
CA ASP A 25 -18.48 -0.96 7.39
C ASP A 25 -17.73 0.36 7.10
N PHE A 26 -16.41 0.32 6.86
CA PHE A 26 -15.63 1.52 6.54
C PHE A 26 -15.81 1.95 5.10
N SER A 27 -15.90 3.25 4.87
CA SER A 27 -15.81 3.79 3.51
C SER A 27 -14.39 3.65 2.97
N GLU A 28 -14.25 3.60 1.65
CA GLU A 28 -12.93 3.59 0.97
C GLU A 28 -12.03 4.73 1.44
N LYS A 29 -12.61 5.91 1.68
CA LYS A 29 -11.90 7.08 2.22
C LYS A 29 -11.38 6.85 3.64
N ASP A 30 -12.17 6.23 4.51
CA ASP A 30 -11.75 5.97 5.89
C ASP A 30 -10.63 4.92 5.95
N ILE A 31 -10.72 3.93 5.07
CA ILE A 31 -9.68 2.92 4.86
C ILE A 31 -8.37 3.58 4.41
N GLU A 32 -8.44 4.49 3.44
CA GLU A 32 -7.27 5.21 2.95
C GLU A 32 -6.64 6.13 4.01
N ILE A 33 -7.47 6.82 4.80
CA ILE A 33 -7.01 7.63 5.94
C ILE A 33 -6.27 6.75 6.94
N TRP A 34 -6.84 5.61 7.32
CA TRP A 34 -6.21 4.68 8.27
C TRP A 34 -4.88 4.15 7.74
N LYS A 35 -4.83 3.76 6.46
CA LYS A 35 -3.59 3.33 5.77
C LYS A 35 -2.51 4.40 5.89
N ASN A 36 -2.83 5.64 5.52
CA ASN A 36 -1.88 6.74 5.54
C ASN A 36 -1.37 7.02 6.96
N GLN A 37 -2.25 6.97 7.96
CA GLN A 37 -1.88 7.09 9.37
C GLN A 37 -0.92 5.97 9.79
N MET A 38 -1.18 4.73 9.38
CA MET A 38 -0.30 3.61 9.71
C MET A 38 1.06 3.68 9.03
N VAL A 39 1.11 4.10 7.77
CA VAL A 39 2.39 4.34 7.07
C VAL A 39 3.22 5.38 7.83
N ILE A 40 2.63 6.52 8.21
CA ILE A 40 3.32 7.57 8.97
C ILE A 40 3.82 7.02 10.31
N PHE A 41 2.99 6.26 11.02
CA PHE A 41 3.36 5.65 12.30
C PHE A 41 4.56 4.70 12.18
N LEU A 42 4.53 3.81 11.18
CA LEU A 42 5.61 2.84 10.92
C LEU A 42 6.90 3.54 10.48
N MET A 43 6.83 4.56 9.61
CA MET A 43 8.02 5.33 9.21
C MET A 43 8.68 6.03 10.40
N ARG A 44 7.89 6.64 11.29
CA ARG A 44 8.43 7.25 12.52
C ARG A 44 9.13 6.24 13.42
N HIS A 45 8.54 5.05 13.57
CA HIS A 45 9.17 3.99 14.36
C HIS A 45 10.41 3.41 13.68
N LEU A 46 10.45 3.35 12.34
CA LEU A 46 11.62 2.89 11.58
C LEU A 46 12.87 3.73 11.85
N GLU A 47 12.70 5.03 12.06
CA GLU A 47 13.78 5.95 12.40
C GLU A 47 14.31 5.74 13.83
N GLN A 48 13.44 5.27 14.74
CA GLN A 48 13.70 5.21 16.18
C GLN A 48 14.13 3.82 16.67
N THR A 49 13.76 2.74 15.96
CA THR A 49 14.03 1.37 16.38
C THR A 49 15.37 0.81 15.88
N HIS A 50 15.96 -0.10 16.66
CA HIS A 50 17.05 -0.97 16.20
C HIS A 50 16.54 -2.12 15.32
N GLU A 51 15.29 -2.57 15.50
CA GLU A 51 14.68 -3.67 14.73
C GLU A 51 14.06 -3.22 13.40
N LYS A 52 14.88 -2.59 12.54
CA LYS A 52 14.40 -2.02 11.27
C LYS A 52 13.72 -3.04 10.36
N THR A 53 14.17 -4.30 10.40
CA THR A 53 13.61 -5.38 9.57
C THR A 53 12.14 -5.62 9.88
N ARG A 54 11.76 -5.62 11.16
CA ARG A 54 10.38 -5.90 11.56
C ARG A 54 9.43 -4.83 11.05
N ILE A 55 9.83 -3.56 11.14
CA ILE A 55 9.03 -2.43 10.67
C ILE A 55 8.96 -2.37 9.15
N LYS A 56 10.07 -2.66 8.45
CA LYS A 56 10.07 -2.76 6.98
C LYS A 56 9.11 -3.83 6.49
N ASN A 57 9.11 -4.99 7.12
CA ASN A 57 8.21 -6.08 6.75
C ASN A 57 6.74 -5.74 7.05
N ALA A 58 6.45 -5.02 8.14
CA ALA A 58 5.10 -4.52 8.42
C ALA A 58 4.64 -3.46 7.39
N LEU A 59 5.55 -2.58 6.94
CA LEU A 59 5.29 -1.63 5.85
C LEU A 59 4.98 -2.36 4.55
N ILE A 60 5.75 -3.39 4.20
CA ILE A 60 5.51 -4.22 3.01
C ILE A 60 4.13 -4.88 3.11
N LEU A 61 3.81 -5.50 4.25
CA LEU A 61 2.50 -6.13 4.46
C LEU A 61 1.36 -5.12 4.27
N LEU A 62 1.47 -3.93 4.88
CA LEU A 62 0.46 -2.89 4.80
C LEU A 62 0.21 -2.48 3.33
N LEU A 63 1.27 -2.23 2.56
CA LEU A 63 1.16 -1.84 1.16
C LEU A 63 0.57 -2.97 0.30
N SER A 64 1.02 -4.20 0.51
CA SER A 64 0.52 -5.37 -0.24
C SER A 64 -0.95 -5.69 0.00
N LEU A 65 -1.52 -5.32 1.16
CA LEU A 65 -2.93 -5.55 1.45
C LEU A 65 -3.85 -4.45 0.89
N PHE A 66 -3.32 -3.31 0.44
CA PHE A 66 -4.09 -2.18 -0.08
C PHE A 66 -3.93 -1.95 -1.59
N GLU A 67 -2.95 -2.59 -2.21
CA GLU A 67 -2.91 -2.68 -3.66
C GLU A 67 -4.01 -3.62 -4.14
N ASN A 68 -5.20 -3.04 -4.36
CA ASN A 68 -6.26 -3.62 -5.20
C ASN A 68 -5.88 -3.57 -6.68
N ASP A 69 -4.69 -3.04 -7.01
CA ASP A 69 -4.08 -3.26 -8.32
C ASP A 69 -3.77 -4.76 -8.42
N PRO A 70 -4.53 -5.54 -9.20
CA PRO A 70 -4.02 -6.80 -9.72
C PRO A 70 -2.60 -6.55 -10.21
N ILE A 71 -1.65 -7.28 -9.59
CA ILE A 71 -0.23 -7.38 -9.97
C ILE A 71 -0.10 -7.03 -11.44
N ASP A 72 0.22 -5.77 -11.71
CA ASP A 72 0.41 -5.21 -13.04
C ASP A 72 -0.48 -5.83 -14.14
N ILE A 73 -1.80 -5.55 -14.21
CA ILE A 73 -2.58 -5.94 -15.42
C ILE A 73 -2.11 -5.19 -16.67
N TYR A 74 -1.36 -4.10 -16.50
CA TYR A 74 -0.58 -3.61 -17.62
C TYR A 74 0.43 -4.71 -17.93
N HIS A 75 0.08 -5.55 -18.91
CA HIS A 75 0.98 -6.45 -19.64
C HIS A 75 2.13 -5.70 -20.34
N ASN A 76 2.42 -4.47 -19.92
CA ASN A 76 3.43 -3.57 -20.41
C ASN A 76 4.51 -3.44 -19.35
N HIS A 77 4.95 -4.55 -18.74
CA HIS A 77 6.19 -4.67 -17.99
C HIS A 77 7.31 -3.77 -18.59
N GLY A 78 7.43 -2.53 -18.11
CA GLY A 78 8.48 -1.59 -18.53
C GLY A 78 8.54 -1.16 -20.00
N LYS A 79 7.46 -1.23 -20.80
CA LYS A 79 7.52 -0.72 -22.19
C LYS A 79 7.72 0.80 -22.22
N THR A 80 8.81 1.24 -22.82
CA THR A 80 9.06 2.65 -23.15
C THR A 80 8.09 3.11 -24.25
N SER A 81 7.88 4.43 -24.40
CA SER A 81 6.99 5.00 -25.43
C SER A 81 7.34 4.56 -26.87
N LYS A 82 8.57 4.11 -27.12
CA LYS A 82 9.02 3.58 -28.40
C LYS A 82 8.55 2.15 -28.67
N GLU A 83 8.26 1.40 -27.62
CA GLU A 83 7.85 -0.02 -27.65
C GLU A 83 6.33 -0.19 -27.68
N LEU A 84 5.59 0.91 -27.55
CA LEU A 84 4.13 0.92 -27.67
C LEU A 84 3.71 0.88 -29.15
N SER A 85 2.85 -0.07 -29.49
CA SER A 85 2.15 -0.11 -30.77
C SER A 85 1.23 1.10 -30.94
N LEU A 86 0.89 1.42 -32.18
CA LEU A 86 -0.06 2.49 -32.52
C LEU A 86 -1.43 2.29 -31.85
N LYS A 87 -1.85 1.05 -31.61
CA LYS A 87 -3.11 0.73 -30.94
C LYS A 87 -3.04 1.09 -29.45
N GLU A 88 -1.97 0.70 -28.76
CA GLU A 88 -1.75 1.00 -27.34
C GLU A 88 -1.63 2.51 -27.11
N LYS A 89 -0.92 3.23 -27.98
CA LYS A 89 -0.82 4.70 -27.89
C LYS A 89 -2.17 5.39 -27.98
N LYS A 90 -3.04 4.94 -28.89
CA LYS A 90 -4.39 5.51 -29.03
C LYS A 90 -5.25 5.25 -27.79
N GLN A 91 -5.15 4.06 -27.19
CA GLN A 91 -5.87 3.74 -25.96
C GLN A 91 -5.43 4.63 -24.79
N ILE A 92 -4.12 4.84 -24.62
CA ILE A 92 -3.58 5.72 -23.59
C ILE A 92 -4.09 7.16 -23.77
N VAL A 93 -4.07 7.68 -25.00
CA VAL A 93 -4.59 9.04 -25.28
C VAL A 93 -6.08 9.16 -24.96
N THR A 94 -6.87 8.12 -25.25
CA THR A 94 -8.31 8.11 -24.92
C THR A 94 -8.56 8.12 -23.42
N ILE A 95 -7.82 7.32 -22.65
CA ILE A 95 -7.93 7.28 -21.18
C ILE A 95 -7.56 8.64 -20.59
N LEU A 96 -6.40 9.19 -20.98
CA LEU A 96 -5.95 10.51 -20.50
C LEU A 96 -6.93 11.65 -20.86
N GLY A 97 -7.59 11.56 -22.01
CA GLY A 97 -8.61 12.52 -22.42
C GLY A 97 -9.90 12.45 -21.60
N GLN A 98 -10.21 11.29 -21.02
CA GLN A 98 -11.39 11.09 -20.16
C GLN A 98 -11.14 11.53 -18.72
N GLU A 99 -9.91 11.48 -18.23
CA GLU A 99 -9.53 11.92 -16.88
C GLU A 99 -9.44 13.45 -16.73
N CYS A 100 -9.37 14.18 -17.86
CA CYS A 100 -9.33 15.66 -17.89
C CYS A 100 -10.70 16.31 -18.16
N ALA A 101 -11.79 15.54 -18.11
CA ALA A 101 -13.17 16.01 -18.25
C ALA A 101 -13.88 16.03 -16.89
#